data_AF-A0A924UI72-F1
#
_entry.id   AF-A0A924UI72-F1
#
_cell.length_a   1.000
_cell.length_b   1.000
_cell.length_c   1.000
_cell.angle_alpha   90.00
_cell.angle_beta   90.00
_cell.angle_gamma   90.00
#
_symmetry.space_group_name_H-M   'P 1'
#
loop_
_entity.id
_entity.type
_entity.pdbx_description
1 polymer ?
#
loop_
_entity_poly.entity_id
_entity_poly.type
_entity_poly.pdbx_seq_one_letter_code
_entity_poly.pdbx_strand_id
1 'polypeptide(L)'
;MLNPRSFSEIFNEIHSEESMTSTISDSAKSFTAGWETLLEPSNLAFLMGQVQVLTPNLPRTSKAYPPRPRPAHVFTPEQSGALDTLASFAPNLQNNFNLRDLRTAYRAAVLKTHPDQGGTAESFQSVKKSYHILWAFVNTEA
;
A
#
# COMPACT_ATOMS: atom_id res chain seq x y z
N MET A 1 16.37 -45.60 5.77
CA MET A 1 15.86 -45.39 4.39
C MET A 1 14.60 -44.55 4.52
N LEU A 2 14.68 -43.27 4.15
CA LEU A 2 13.56 -42.31 4.24
C LEU A 2 12.98 -42.15 2.85
N ASN A 3 11.70 -42.49 2.67
CA ASN A 3 10.98 -42.29 1.40
C ASN A 3 10.82 -40.78 1.14
N PRO A 4 11.27 -40.25 -0.01
CA PRO A 4 10.87 -38.91 -0.42
C PRO A 4 9.43 -38.97 -0.91
N ARG A 5 8.49 -38.34 -0.18
CA ARG A 5 7.11 -38.16 -0.65
C ARG A 5 7.13 -37.40 -1.98
N SER A 6 6.37 -37.87 -2.95
CA SER A 6 6.30 -37.26 -4.27
C SER A 6 5.57 -35.91 -4.18
N PHE A 7 6.07 -34.89 -4.87
CA PHE A 7 5.47 -33.55 -4.92
C PHE A 7 3.99 -33.58 -5.38
N SER A 8 3.60 -34.60 -6.14
CA SER A 8 2.22 -34.84 -6.58
C SER A 8 1.26 -35.26 -5.46
N GLU A 9 1.76 -35.89 -4.39
CA GLU A 9 0.93 -36.24 -3.22
C GLU A 9 0.63 -35.00 -2.38
N ILE A 10 1.63 -34.13 -2.19
CA ILE A 10 1.50 -32.87 -1.45
C ILE A 10 0.46 -31.95 -2.14
N PHE A 11 0.48 -31.89 -3.46
CA PHE A 11 -0.40 -31.01 -4.21
C PHE A 11 -1.87 -31.45 -4.18
N ASN A 12 -2.12 -32.76 -4.09
CA ASN A 12 -3.49 -33.30 -3.99
C ASN A 12 -4.04 -33.22 -2.56
N GLU A 13 -3.18 -33.22 -1.55
CA GLU A 13 -3.58 -33.03 -0.14
C GLU A 13 -4.06 -31.59 0.11
N ILE A 14 -3.42 -30.59 -0.51
CA ILE A 14 -3.82 -29.17 -0.38
C ILE A 14 -5.22 -28.90 -0.96
N HIS A 15 -5.61 -29.58 -2.04
CA HIS A 15 -6.92 -29.35 -2.67
C HIS A 15 -8.09 -30.09 -2.00
N SER A 16 -7.84 -31.01 -1.07
CA SER A 16 -8.92 -31.74 -0.40
C SER A 16 -9.45 -31.04 0.87
N GLU A 17 -8.80 -29.99 1.37
CA GLU A 17 -9.20 -29.30 2.61
C GLU A 17 -10.05 -28.03 2.41
N GLU A 18 -10.26 -27.55 1.19
CA GLU A 18 -11.03 -26.31 0.94
C GLU A 18 -12.57 -26.51 0.87
N SER A 19 -13.08 -27.63 1.37
CA SER A 19 -14.52 -27.89 1.48
C SER A 19 -14.97 -27.87 2.95
N MET A 20 -14.95 -26.71 3.62
CA MET A 20 -15.90 -26.41 4.70
C MET A 20 -16.24 -24.92 4.79
N THR A 21 -17.53 -24.66 4.60
CA THR A 21 -18.26 -23.40 4.73
C THR A 21 -18.07 -22.73 6.08
N SER A 22 -17.85 -21.41 6.09
CA SER A 22 -18.41 -20.57 7.16
C SER A 22 -18.90 -19.23 6.59
N THR A 23 -20.15 -18.96 6.91
CA THR A 23 -20.93 -17.75 6.64
C THR A 23 -20.29 -16.51 7.24
N ILE A 24 -19.95 -15.54 6.40
CA ILE A 24 -19.70 -14.16 6.83
C ILE A 24 -20.62 -13.24 6.05
N SER A 25 -21.72 -12.89 6.70
CA SER A 25 -22.50 -11.70 6.43
C SER A 25 -21.64 -10.50 6.82
N ASP A 26 -21.05 -9.83 5.84
CA ASP A 26 -20.75 -8.40 5.94
C ASP A 26 -20.63 -7.81 4.53
N SER A 27 -21.68 -7.07 4.16
CA SER A 27 -21.77 -6.06 3.10
C SER A 27 -20.59 -6.03 2.11
N ALA A 28 -20.61 -6.96 1.15
CA ALA A 28 -19.70 -6.98 0.03
C ALA A 28 -19.81 -5.66 -0.76
N LYS A 29 -18.71 -4.90 -0.84
CA LYS A 29 -18.52 -3.98 -1.96
C LYS A 29 -18.45 -4.85 -3.22
N SER A 30 -19.55 -4.90 -3.96
CA SER A 30 -19.65 -5.69 -5.17
C SER A 30 -18.66 -5.16 -6.21
N PHE A 31 -17.61 -5.94 -6.47
CA PHE A 31 -16.75 -5.79 -7.63
C PHE A 31 -17.31 -6.64 -8.77
N THR A 32 -18.62 -6.53 -9.00
CA THR A 32 -19.29 -7.19 -10.13
C THR A 32 -19.11 -6.29 -11.36
N ALA A 33 -18.53 -6.86 -12.41
CA ALA A 33 -18.32 -6.20 -13.68
C ALA A 33 -19.60 -5.48 -14.14
N GLY A 34 -19.46 -4.26 -14.67
CA GLY A 34 -20.57 -3.33 -14.97
C GLY A 34 -21.65 -3.80 -15.97
N TRP A 35 -21.61 -5.06 -16.40
CA TRP A 35 -22.58 -5.66 -17.32
C TRP A 35 -23.69 -6.45 -16.60
N GLU A 36 -23.44 -6.96 -15.39
CA GLU A 36 -24.46 -7.71 -14.62
C GLU A 36 -25.38 -6.77 -13.81
N THR A 37 -24.92 -5.55 -13.54
CA THR A 37 -25.65 -4.55 -12.75
C THR A 37 -26.82 -3.91 -13.50
N LEU A 38 -26.96 -4.10 -14.81
CA LEU A 38 -27.99 -3.45 -15.63
C LEU A 38 -29.38 -4.08 -15.50
N LEU A 39 -29.50 -5.31 -15.00
CA LEU A 39 -30.77 -6.03 -14.84
C LEU A 39 -31.26 -6.12 -13.39
N GLU A 40 -30.50 -5.57 -12.44
CA GLU A 40 -30.93 -5.47 -11.05
C GLU A 40 -32.13 -4.49 -10.97
N PRO A 41 -33.30 -4.93 -10.46
CA PRO A 41 -34.49 -4.09 -10.38
C PRO A 41 -34.27 -2.84 -9.51
N SER A 42 -33.32 -2.90 -8.58
CA SER A 42 -32.87 -1.77 -7.78
C SER A 42 -32.17 -0.68 -8.62
N ASN A 43 -31.31 -1.08 -9.57
CA ASN A 43 -30.63 -0.17 -10.48
C ASN A 43 -31.58 0.42 -11.53
N LEU A 44 -32.54 -0.37 -12.01
CA LEU A 44 -33.62 0.14 -12.87
C LEU A 44 -34.50 1.14 -12.12
N ALA A 45 -34.84 0.89 -10.86
CA ALA A 45 -35.62 1.83 -10.05
C ALA A 45 -34.87 3.14 -9.76
N PHE A 46 -33.53 3.09 -9.63
CA PHE A 46 -32.68 4.28 -9.57
C PHE A 46 -32.69 5.06 -10.89
N LEU A 47 -32.54 4.37 -12.04
CA LEU A 47 -32.57 5.00 -13.36
C LEU A 47 -33.92 5.64 -13.68
N MET A 48 -35.01 5.00 -13.23
CA MET A 48 -36.39 5.50 -13.36
C MET A 48 -36.72 6.62 -12.37
N GLY A 49 -35.77 7.04 -11.53
CA GLY A 49 -35.96 8.10 -10.52
C GLY A 49 -36.95 7.73 -9.41
N GLN A 50 -37.29 6.45 -9.27
CA GLN A 50 -38.27 5.97 -8.29
C GLN A 50 -37.66 5.75 -6.90
N VAL A 51 -36.33 5.72 -6.80
CA VAL A 51 -35.60 5.61 -5.52
C VAL A 51 -34.99 6.96 -5.19
N GLN A 52 -35.57 7.68 -4.23
CA GLN A 52 -34.90 8.81 -3.61
C GLN A 52 -33.77 8.28 -2.73
N VAL A 53 -32.52 8.43 -3.19
CA VAL A 53 -31.35 8.19 -2.34
C VAL A 53 -31.30 9.31 -1.31
N LEU A 54 -31.89 9.08 -0.14
CA LEU A 54 -31.70 9.93 1.02
C LEU A 54 -30.24 9.80 1.44
N THR A 55 -29.39 10.67 0.90
CA THR A 55 -28.04 10.83 1.43
C THR A 55 -28.19 11.51 2.79
N PRO A 56 -27.81 10.85 3.90
CA PRO A 56 -27.82 11.54 5.17
C PRO A 56 -26.78 12.67 5.07
N ASN A 57 -27.25 13.91 5.01
CA ASN A 57 -26.43 15.11 5.10
C ASN A 57 -25.98 15.26 6.55
N LEU A 58 -25.09 14.38 6.99
CA LEU A 58 -24.45 14.50 8.28
C LEU A 58 -23.52 15.73 8.21
N PRO A 59 -23.72 16.74 9.07
CA PRO A 59 -22.77 17.83 9.16
C PRO A 59 -21.42 17.22 9.54
N ARG A 60 -20.43 17.39 8.66
CA ARG A 60 -19.10 16.81 8.77
C ARG A 60 -18.30 17.52 9.87
N THR A 61 -18.76 17.44 11.12
CA THR A 61 -18.10 18.02 12.30
C THR A 61 -17.19 16.99 12.95
N SER A 62 -16.34 16.32 12.17
CA SER A 62 -15.15 15.74 12.77
C SER A 62 -14.16 16.88 12.93
N LYS A 63 -14.07 17.48 14.12
CA LYS A 63 -12.84 18.15 14.54
C LYS A 63 -11.76 17.08 14.44
N ALA A 64 -11.05 17.03 13.32
CA ALA A 64 -9.96 16.10 13.12
C ALA A 64 -8.94 16.45 14.20
N TYR A 65 -8.80 15.58 15.19
CA TYR A 65 -7.77 15.75 16.20
C TYR A 65 -6.43 15.92 15.46
N PRO A 66 -5.60 16.89 15.86
CA PRO A 66 -4.29 17.04 15.25
C PRO A 66 -3.55 15.70 15.38
N PRO A 67 -2.90 15.23 14.30
CA PRO A 67 -2.17 13.98 14.35
C PRO A 67 -1.09 14.08 15.43
N ARG A 68 -1.01 13.07 16.29
CA ARG A 68 0.02 13.03 17.34
C ARG A 68 1.40 13.03 16.69
N PRO A 69 2.37 13.81 17.21
CA PRO A 69 3.73 13.78 16.71
C PRO A 69 4.31 12.37 16.93
N ARG A 70 4.97 11.84 15.90
CA ARG A 70 5.62 10.53 15.96
C ARG A 70 7.02 10.64 16.55
N PRO A 71 7.46 9.66 17.35
CA PRO A 71 8.85 9.61 17.79
C PRO A 71 9.79 9.51 16.59
N ALA A 72 10.97 10.10 16.70
CA ALA A 72 12.01 9.95 15.69
C ALA A 72 12.63 8.55 15.75
N HIS A 73 12.99 8.02 14.59
CA HIS A 73 13.65 6.72 14.47
C HIS A 73 15.08 6.78 15.04
N VAL A 74 15.54 5.67 15.61
CA VAL A 74 16.92 5.51 16.06
C VAL A 74 17.69 4.76 14.99
N PHE A 75 18.49 5.49 14.21
CA PHE A 75 19.19 4.94 13.07
C PHE A 75 20.54 4.33 13.43
N THR A 76 20.92 3.27 12.73
CA THR A 76 22.33 2.84 12.63
C THR A 76 23.13 3.82 11.78
N PRO A 77 24.48 3.85 11.88
CA PRO A 77 25.31 4.76 11.08
C PRO A 77 25.11 4.61 9.55
N GLU A 78 24.81 3.40 9.10
CA GLU A 78 24.51 3.13 7.68
C GLU A 78 23.18 3.73 7.27
N GLN A 79 22.16 3.62 8.13
CA GLN A 79 20.82 4.16 7.88
C GLN A 79 20.82 5.70 7.92
N SER A 80 21.59 6.31 8.82
CA SER A 80 21.73 7.77 8.84
C SER A 80 22.38 8.29 7.57
N GLY A 81 23.45 7.63 7.09
CA GLY A 81 24.05 7.98 5.79
C GLY A 81 23.08 7.78 4.62
N ALA A 82 22.28 6.72 4.65
CA ALA A 82 21.23 6.52 3.65
C ALA A 82 20.16 7.64 3.69
N LEU A 83 19.77 8.09 4.88
CA LEU A 83 18.84 9.21 5.04
C LEU A 83 19.43 10.51 4.49
N ASP A 84 20.68 10.82 4.81
CA ASP A 84 21.35 12.04 4.34
C ASP A 84 21.42 12.10 2.81
N THR A 85 21.78 10.97 2.17
CA THR A 85 21.82 10.89 0.71
C THR A 85 20.43 11.13 0.10
N LEU A 86 19.36 10.57 0.67
CA LEU A 86 18.01 10.70 0.13
C LEU A 86 17.43 12.09 0.42
N ALA A 87 17.73 12.66 1.58
CA ALA A 87 17.33 14.00 2.00
C ALA A 87 17.93 15.10 1.10
N SER A 88 19.13 14.88 0.56
CA SER A 88 19.77 15.82 -0.38
C SER A 88 18.93 16.06 -1.64
N PHE A 89 18.19 15.05 -2.11
CA PHE A 89 17.31 15.14 -3.28
C PHE A 89 15.84 15.41 -2.90
N ALA A 90 15.42 14.96 -1.72
CA ALA A 90 14.06 15.10 -1.21
C ALA A 90 14.04 15.74 0.20
N PRO A 91 14.04 17.08 0.30
CA PRO A 91 14.14 17.80 1.58
C PRO A 91 12.91 17.62 2.50
N ASN A 92 11.84 16.99 1.99
CA ASN A 92 10.61 16.77 2.75
C ASN A 92 10.66 15.52 3.65
N LEU A 93 11.75 14.75 3.62
CA LEU A 93 11.91 13.56 4.46
C LEU A 93 12.41 13.96 5.86
N GLN A 94 11.58 13.74 6.88
CA GLN A 94 11.91 13.99 8.29
C GLN A 94 12.33 12.70 8.99
N ASN A 95 13.11 12.75 10.07
CA ASN A 95 13.57 11.55 10.80
C ASN A 95 12.46 10.65 11.38
N ASN A 96 11.22 11.13 11.49
CA ASN A 96 10.06 10.40 11.99
C ASN A 96 9.11 9.96 10.85
N PHE A 97 9.66 9.72 9.66
CA PHE A 97 8.92 9.39 8.44
C PHE A 97 8.17 8.05 8.53
N ASN A 98 7.06 7.94 7.82
CA ASN A 98 6.38 6.66 7.57
C ASN A 98 6.83 6.03 6.24
N LEU A 99 6.47 4.77 6.02
CA LEU A 99 6.61 4.07 4.74
C LEU A 99 6.01 4.87 3.57
N ARG A 100 4.85 5.49 3.78
CA ARG A 100 4.23 6.39 2.78
C ARG A 100 5.15 7.56 2.43
N ASP A 101 5.70 8.22 3.44
CA ASP A 101 6.54 9.41 3.28
C ASP A 101 7.86 9.04 2.58
N LEU A 102 8.45 7.91 2.97
CA LEU A 102 9.64 7.33 2.32
C LEU A 102 9.40 7.06 0.83
N ARG A 103 8.27 6.43 0.48
CA ARG A 103 7.91 6.17 -0.93
C ARG A 103 7.72 7.47 -1.71
N THR A 104 7.09 8.48 -1.12
CA THR A 104 6.91 9.77 -1.79
C THR A 104 8.23 10.50 -1.99
N ALA A 105 9.12 10.48 -0.99
CA ALA A 105 10.44 11.08 -1.08
C ALA A 105 11.30 10.37 -2.13
N TYR A 106 11.27 9.03 -2.16
CA TYR A 106 11.97 8.24 -3.17
C TYR A 106 11.52 8.56 -4.59
N ARG A 107 10.20 8.63 -4.85
CA ARG A 107 9.68 9.01 -6.16
C ARG A 107 10.14 10.40 -6.59
N ALA A 108 10.11 11.37 -5.66
CA ALA A 108 10.58 12.72 -5.93
C ALA A 108 12.09 12.75 -6.23
N ALA A 109 12.89 12.00 -5.48
CA ALA A 109 14.32 11.89 -5.68
C ALA A 109 14.65 11.22 -7.03
N VAL A 110 13.96 10.13 -7.38
CA VAL A 110 14.13 9.41 -8.64
C VAL A 110 13.84 10.29 -9.85
N LEU A 111 12.78 11.09 -9.81
CA LEU A 111 12.48 12.01 -10.91
C LEU A 111 13.64 13.00 -11.11
N LYS A 112 14.15 13.58 -10.03
CA LYS A 112 15.27 14.53 -10.08
C LYS A 112 16.59 13.91 -10.55
N THR A 113 16.87 12.66 -10.17
CA THR A 113 18.12 11.98 -10.53
C THR A 113 18.01 11.18 -11.82
N HIS A 114 16.86 11.18 -12.49
CA HIS A 114 16.67 10.44 -13.73
C HIS A 114 17.59 10.98 -14.84
N PRO A 115 18.28 10.11 -15.61
CA PRO A 115 19.18 10.55 -16.68
C PRO A 115 18.48 11.41 -17.74
N ASP A 116 17.24 11.06 -18.09
CA ASP A 116 16.45 11.84 -19.07
C ASP A 116 16.02 13.24 -18.54
N GLN A 117 16.12 13.48 -17.23
CA GLN A 117 15.82 14.78 -16.61
C GLN A 117 17.09 15.55 -16.21
N GLY A 118 18.26 15.13 -16.72
CA GLY A 118 19.55 15.77 -16.44
C GLY A 118 20.26 15.27 -15.19
N GLY A 119 19.81 14.16 -14.59
CA GLY A 119 20.52 13.47 -13.51
C GLY A 119 21.65 12.58 -14.01
N THR A 120 22.48 12.09 -13.09
CA THR A 120 23.54 11.10 -13.41
C THR A 120 23.11 9.70 -13.02
N ALA A 121 23.51 8.70 -13.79
CA ALA A 121 23.22 7.29 -13.48
C ALA A 121 23.75 6.88 -12.09
N GLU A 122 24.88 7.46 -11.65
CA GLU A 122 25.44 7.25 -10.32
C GLU A 122 24.51 7.77 -9.21
N SER A 123 23.99 8.99 -9.36
CA SER A 123 23.02 9.57 -8.41
C SER A 123 21.72 8.78 -8.33
N PHE A 124 21.25 8.24 -9.46
CA PHE A 124 20.08 7.37 -9.48
C PHE A 124 20.32 6.06 -8.72
N GLN A 125 21.49 5.45 -8.91
CA GLN A 125 21.86 4.23 -8.19
C GLN A 125 22.05 4.46 -6.69
N SER A 126 22.65 5.59 -6.28
CA SER A 126 22.81 5.92 -4.87
C SER A 126 21.46 6.10 -4.17
N VAL A 127 20.53 6.84 -4.78
CA VAL A 127 19.15 7.00 -4.28
C VAL A 127 18.42 5.66 -4.19
N LYS A 128 18.62 4.77 -5.17
CA LYS A 128 18.01 3.43 -5.14
C LYS A 128 18.57 2.57 -4.00
N LYS A 129 19.88 2.61 -3.75
CA LYS A 129 20.53 1.88 -2.66
C LYS A 129 20.05 2.39 -1.29
N SER A 130 20.05 3.71 -1.08
CA SER A 130 19.62 4.30 0.19
C SER A 130 18.15 4.02 0.48
N TYR A 131 17.28 4.09 -0.53
CA TYR A 131 15.88 3.67 -0.39
C TYR A 131 15.74 2.21 0.07
N HIS A 132 16.55 1.29 -0.46
CA HIS A 132 16.47 -0.12 -0.09
C HIS A 132 16.83 -0.36 1.38
N ILE A 133 17.88 0.31 1.88
CA ILE A 133 18.30 0.25 3.28
C ILE A 133 17.19 0.76 4.20
N LEU A 134 16.64 1.94 3.90
CA LEU A 134 15.57 2.54 4.70
C LEU A 134 14.25 1.77 4.61
N TRP A 135 13.95 1.19 3.46
CA TRP A 135 12.75 0.36 3.26
C TRP A 135 12.84 -0.94 4.07
N ALA A 136 14.00 -1.59 4.08
CA ALA A 136 14.23 -2.77 4.91
C ALA A 136 14.04 -2.43 6.39
N PHE A 137 14.63 -1.34 6.87
CA PHE A 137 14.46 -0.84 8.24
C PHE A 137 12.98 -0.67 8.62
N VAL A 138 12.21 0.10 7.83
CA VAL A 138 10.79 0.35 8.14
C VAL A 138 9.95 -0.93 8.08
N ASN A 139 10.26 -1.86 7.18
CA ASN A 139 9.54 -3.13 7.09
C ASN A 139 9.89 -4.10 8.22
N THR A 140 11.07 -3.99 8.83
CA THR A 140 11.43 -4.84 9.99
C THR A 140 10.86 -4.32 11.31
N GLU A 141 10.56 -3.03 11.41
CA GLU A 141 9.97 -2.41 12.61
C GLU A 141 8.42 -2.42 12.63
N ALA A 142 7.78 -2.79 11.51
CA ALA A 142 6.33 -2.82 11.34
C ALA A 142 5.73 -4.20 11.67
#